data_AF-A0A7W2UG47-F1
#
_entry.id   AF-A0A7W2UG47-F1
#
_cell.length_a   1.000
_cell.length_b   1.000
_cell.length_c   1.000
_cell.angle_alpha   90.00
_cell.angle_beta   90.00
_cell.angle_gamma   90.00
#
_symmetry.space_group_name_H-M   'P 1'
#
loop_
_entity.id
_entity.type
_entity.pdbx_description
1 polymer ?
#
loop_
_entity_poly.entity_id
_entity_poly.type
_entity_poly.pdbx_seq_one_letter_code
_entity_poly.pdbx_strand_id
1 'polypeptide(L)'
;MSRVLIAGESWISQSTHIKGVDSFTTSAYVTGVEPLRRALEGRGHEVTHLPAHLVPGQFPGDAEALAGYDVVILSDIGANSLQLSPEVFERGTPGADRIDALRGWVADGGGLLMVGGYLSFTGFEGKAAYRNTALHEVLPVELLPEDDRVELPAGGRPSAVGIGHPALGGVTGPWPPLLGYNRVRPRPGAEVLATLGGDPLVAVAEYGAGRSAVFTSDCSPHWAPAAFCEQWDGYARVFGGLVEWLSR
;
A
#
# COMPACT_ATOMS: atom_id res chain seq x y z
N MET A 1 11.14 -3.41 17.18
CA MET A 1 11.73 -2.39 16.30
C MET A 1 12.02 -3.08 14.99
N SER A 2 11.43 -2.59 13.90
CA SER A 2 11.47 -3.23 12.59
C SER A 2 11.91 -2.22 11.55
N ARG A 3 12.67 -2.65 10.54
CA ARG A 3 13.13 -1.87 9.39
C ARG A 3 12.08 -1.96 8.30
N VAL A 4 11.48 -0.83 7.94
CA VAL A 4 10.34 -0.75 7.03
C VAL A 4 10.74 0.01 5.77
N LEU A 5 10.56 -0.61 4.60
CA LEU A 5 10.61 0.07 3.31
C LEU A 5 9.21 0.46 2.89
N ILE A 6 8.94 1.74 2.66
CA ILE A 6 7.71 2.22 2.03
C ILE A 6 8.05 2.62 0.59
N ALA A 7 7.53 1.90 -0.40
CA ALA A 7 7.67 2.27 -1.81
C ALA A 7 6.37 2.90 -2.33
N GLY A 8 6.50 4.04 -3.01
CA GLY A 8 5.36 4.80 -3.55
C GLY A 8 5.11 6.11 -2.81
N GLU A 9 3.84 6.43 -2.54
CA GLU A 9 3.42 7.62 -1.78
C GLU A 9 4.06 8.94 -2.23
N SER A 10 4.23 9.10 -3.54
CA SER A 10 4.70 10.35 -4.13
C SER A 10 4.20 10.48 -5.56
N TRP A 11 3.89 11.69 -5.98
CA TRP A 11 3.44 11.95 -7.33
C TRP A 11 3.96 13.29 -7.85
N ILE A 12 4.00 13.39 -9.19
CA ILE A 12 4.28 14.65 -9.88
C ILE A 12 3.01 15.00 -10.63
N SER A 13 2.42 16.14 -10.28
CA SER A 13 1.25 16.69 -10.97
C SER A 13 1.71 17.75 -11.96
N GLN A 14 1.30 17.62 -13.23
CA GLN A 14 1.39 18.68 -14.21
C GLN A 14 -0.02 19.19 -14.52
N SER A 15 -0.24 20.50 -14.41
CA SER A 15 -1.53 21.12 -14.70
C SER A 15 -1.37 22.16 -15.79
N THR A 16 -2.23 22.11 -16.80
CA THR A 16 -2.31 23.13 -17.85
C THR A 16 -3.46 24.07 -17.53
N HIS A 17 -3.15 25.35 -17.31
CA HIS A 17 -4.12 26.40 -17.04
C HIS A 17 -4.40 27.15 -18.34
N ILE A 18 -5.65 27.13 -18.80
CA ILE A 18 -6.08 27.83 -20.02
C ILE A 18 -6.93 29.04 -19.60
N LYS A 19 -6.53 30.25 -20.04
CA LYS A 19 -7.20 31.51 -19.71
C LYS A 19 -7.35 32.36 -20.98
N GLY A 20 -8.55 32.38 -21.55
CA GLY A 20 -8.80 33.04 -22.83
C GLY A 20 -8.02 32.34 -23.96
N VAL A 21 -7.17 33.09 -24.67
CA VAL A 21 -6.28 32.56 -25.72
C VAL A 21 -4.93 32.07 -25.17
N ASP A 22 -4.65 32.32 -23.89
CA ASP A 22 -3.37 32.00 -23.26
C ASP A 22 -3.43 30.66 -22.53
N SER A 23 -2.27 30.01 -22.41
CA SER A 23 -2.09 28.87 -21.52
C SER A 23 -0.72 28.87 -20.86
N PHE A 24 -0.64 28.30 -19.66
CA PHE A 24 0.63 28.06 -18.96
C PHE A 24 0.54 26.75 -18.17
N THR A 25 1.69 26.15 -17.89
CA THR A 25 1.77 24.89 -17.13
C THR A 25 2.36 25.12 -15.74
N THR A 26 1.92 24.32 -14.77
CA THR A 26 2.52 24.23 -13.44
C THR A 26 2.84 22.79 -13.14
N SER A 27 4.02 22.52 -12.58
CA SER A 27 4.42 21.20 -12.11
C SER A 27 4.65 21.24 -10.60
N ALA A 28 4.15 20.24 -9.88
CA ALA A 28 4.33 20.10 -8.44
C ALA A 28 4.71 18.65 -8.10
N TYR A 29 5.66 18.49 -7.18
CA TYR A 29 6.00 17.21 -6.57
C TYR A 29 5.43 17.18 -5.15
N VAL A 30 4.79 16.08 -4.79
CA VAL A 30 4.13 15.88 -3.49
C VAL A 30 4.44 14.49 -2.97
N THR A 31 4.53 14.37 -1.66
CA THR A 31 4.65 13.09 -0.93
C THR A 31 3.47 12.91 0.02
N GLY A 32 2.80 11.74 -0.03
CA GLY A 32 1.69 11.37 0.84
C GLY A 32 2.11 10.61 2.10
N VAL A 33 3.37 10.16 2.18
CA VAL A 33 3.86 9.20 3.18
C VAL A 33 3.88 9.70 4.63
N GLU A 34 3.83 11.01 4.85
CA GLU A 34 4.18 11.62 6.14
C GLU A 34 3.32 11.14 7.33
N PRO A 35 1.99 10.99 7.24
CA PRO A 35 1.19 10.44 8.33
C PRO A 35 1.62 9.01 8.69
N LEU A 36 1.82 8.16 7.68
CA LEU A 36 2.24 6.77 7.86
C LEU A 36 3.64 6.68 8.46
N ARG A 37 4.59 7.47 7.94
CA ARG A 37 5.95 7.57 8.49
C ARG A 37 5.91 7.91 9.97
N ARG A 38 5.23 9.01 10.33
CA ARG A 38 5.15 9.47 11.73
C ARG A 38 4.51 8.42 12.64
N ALA A 39 3.48 7.73 12.16
CA ALA A 39 2.82 6.66 12.89
C ALA A 39 3.76 5.50 13.21
N LEU A 40 4.57 5.07 12.24
CA LEU A 40 5.50 3.96 12.39
C LEU A 40 6.74 4.35 13.21
N GLU A 41 7.34 5.51 12.92
CA GLU A 41 8.48 6.05 13.70
C GLU A 41 8.08 6.33 15.16
N GLY A 42 6.86 6.83 15.39
CA GLY A 42 6.29 7.02 16.72
C GLY A 42 6.11 5.72 17.53
N ARG A 43 6.15 4.55 16.87
CA ARG A 43 6.18 3.23 17.50
C ARG A 43 7.56 2.59 17.55
N GLY A 44 8.60 3.33 17.16
CA GLY A 44 9.98 2.87 17.20
C GLY A 44 10.37 1.95 16.05
N HIS A 45 9.69 2.02 14.91
CA HIS A 45 10.16 1.41 13.66
C HIS A 45 11.09 2.37 12.91
N GLU A 46 12.02 1.82 12.13
CA GLU A 46 12.89 2.57 11.24
C GLU A 46 12.26 2.61 9.84
N VAL A 47 12.02 3.80 9.28
CA VAL A 47 11.28 3.95 8.02
C VAL A 47 12.16 4.52 6.91
N THR A 48 12.40 3.71 5.89
CA THR A 48 12.95 4.14 4.59
C THR A 48 11.82 4.38 3.62
N HIS A 49 11.69 5.61 3.08
CA HIS A 49 10.74 5.90 2.00
C HIS A 49 11.47 5.94 0.67
N LEU A 50 10.95 5.18 -0.29
CA LEU A 50 11.37 5.18 -1.67
C LEU A 50 10.28 5.81 -2.55
N PRO A 51 10.40 7.10 -2.88
CA PRO A 51 9.45 7.79 -3.75
C PRO A 51 9.23 7.09 -5.09
N ALA A 52 8.00 7.13 -5.60
CA ALA A 52 7.55 6.48 -6.83
C ALA A 52 8.48 6.70 -8.05
N HIS A 53 9.04 7.90 -8.21
CA HIS A 53 9.94 8.22 -9.33
C HIS A 53 11.33 7.55 -9.22
N LEU A 54 11.72 7.09 -8.03
CA LEU A 54 12.96 6.36 -7.79
C LEU A 54 12.77 4.84 -7.79
N VAL A 55 11.55 4.34 -7.58
CA VAL A 55 11.22 2.91 -7.54
C VAL A 55 11.76 2.14 -8.76
N PRO A 56 11.57 2.58 -10.03
CA PRO A 56 12.09 1.85 -11.18
C PRO A 56 13.60 1.61 -11.15
N GLY A 57 14.37 2.58 -10.63
CA GLY A 57 15.82 2.53 -10.58
C GLY A 57 16.39 1.88 -9.31
N GLN A 58 15.67 1.94 -8.18
CA GLN A 58 16.25 1.71 -6.86
C GLN A 58 15.48 0.69 -6.00
N PHE A 59 14.34 0.18 -6.44
CA PHE A 59 13.65 -0.86 -5.68
C PHE A 59 14.53 -2.13 -5.58
N PRO A 60 14.61 -2.78 -4.40
CA PRO A 60 15.42 -3.98 -4.20
C PRO A 60 15.18 -5.04 -5.28
N GLY A 61 16.27 -5.52 -5.89
CA GLY A 61 16.20 -6.42 -7.05
C GLY A 61 16.20 -7.90 -6.71
N ASP A 62 16.59 -8.26 -5.48
CA ASP A 62 16.82 -9.63 -5.04
C ASP A 62 16.63 -9.76 -3.51
N ALA A 63 16.75 -10.99 -3.02
CA ALA A 63 16.59 -11.31 -1.61
C ALA A 63 17.67 -10.67 -0.71
N GLU A 64 18.90 -10.49 -1.21
CA GLU A 64 19.98 -9.87 -0.43
C GLU A 64 19.70 -8.39 -0.16
N ALA A 65 19.26 -7.66 -1.19
CA ALA A 65 18.83 -6.27 -1.05
C ALA A 65 17.57 -6.13 -0.16
N LEU A 66 16.66 -7.10 -0.20
CA LEU A 66 15.46 -7.13 0.64
C LEU A 66 15.77 -7.48 2.11
N ALA A 67 16.84 -8.22 2.40
CA ALA A 67 17.24 -8.59 3.77
C ALA A 67 17.60 -7.38 4.66
N GLY A 68 17.78 -6.20 4.05
CA GLY A 68 17.88 -4.91 4.73
C GLY A 68 16.60 -4.48 5.45
N TYR A 69 15.47 -5.13 5.19
CA TYR A 69 14.15 -4.79 5.72
C TYR A 69 13.49 -6.00 6.39
N ASP A 70 12.55 -5.71 7.29
CA ASP A 70 11.69 -6.71 7.92
C ASP A 70 10.27 -6.63 7.34
N VAL A 71 9.85 -5.44 6.88
CA VAL A 71 8.56 -5.22 6.21
C VAL A 71 8.73 -4.33 4.98
N VAL A 72 8.11 -4.73 3.87
CA VAL A 72 7.91 -3.89 2.68
C VAL A 72 6.46 -3.45 2.60
N ILE A 73 6.24 -2.15 2.50
CA ILE A 73 4.94 -1.51 2.28
C ILE A 73 4.89 -0.98 0.84
N LEU A 74 3.94 -1.48 0.05
CA LEU A 74 3.59 -0.93 -1.26
C LEU A 74 2.35 -0.06 -1.10
N SER A 75 2.45 1.24 -1.41
CA SER A 75 1.36 2.19 -1.22
C SER A 75 1.30 3.20 -2.37
N ASP A 76 0.16 3.20 -3.06
CA ASP A 76 -0.13 4.01 -4.25
C ASP A 76 0.97 3.97 -5.32
N ILE A 77 1.42 2.75 -5.66
CA ILE A 77 2.48 2.49 -6.65
C ILE A 77 2.15 1.27 -7.50
N GLY A 78 2.04 1.45 -8.82
CA GLY A 78 1.65 0.36 -9.72
C GLY A 78 2.78 -0.65 -9.97
N ALA A 79 2.41 -1.89 -10.31
CA ALA A 79 3.36 -2.97 -10.57
C ALA A 79 4.40 -2.64 -11.64
N ASN A 80 4.01 -1.83 -12.63
CA ASN A 80 4.92 -1.35 -13.68
C ASN A 80 6.17 -0.66 -13.10
N SER A 81 6.06 0.10 -12.01
CA SER A 81 7.22 0.76 -11.40
C SER A 81 8.23 -0.23 -10.82
N LEU A 82 7.80 -1.42 -10.42
CA LEU A 82 8.67 -2.47 -9.91
C LEU A 82 9.28 -3.28 -11.07
N GLN A 83 8.48 -3.57 -12.10
CA GLN A 83 8.84 -4.43 -13.24
C GLN A 83 9.69 -3.71 -14.31
N LEU A 84 9.41 -2.44 -14.57
CA LEU A 84 9.99 -1.68 -15.68
C LEU A 84 11.16 -0.82 -15.22
N SER A 85 12.26 -1.47 -14.83
CA SER A 85 13.51 -0.76 -14.54
C SER A 85 14.01 0.01 -15.77
N PRO A 86 14.87 1.04 -15.61
CA PRO A 86 15.51 1.70 -16.75
C PRO A 86 16.27 0.72 -17.67
N GLU A 87 16.78 -0.37 -17.11
CA GLU A 87 17.41 -1.45 -17.88
C GLU A 87 16.40 -2.17 -18.80
N VAL A 88 15.24 -2.50 -18.27
CA VAL A 88 14.20 -3.21 -19.01
C VAL A 88 13.50 -2.27 -20.01
N PHE A 89 13.05 -1.10 -19.55
CA PHE A 89 12.17 -0.22 -20.32
C PHE A 89 12.91 0.64 -21.34
N GLU A 90 14.03 1.25 -20.95
CA GLU A 90 14.75 2.19 -21.81
C GLU A 90 15.81 1.49 -22.67
N ARG A 91 16.46 0.45 -22.12
CA ARG A 91 17.54 -0.27 -22.81
C ARG A 91 17.11 -1.58 -23.45
N GLY A 92 15.91 -2.09 -23.14
CA GLY A 92 15.41 -3.36 -23.69
C GLY A 92 16.25 -4.57 -23.29
N THR A 93 16.96 -4.48 -22.17
CA THR A 93 17.85 -5.53 -21.67
C THR A 93 17.18 -6.28 -20.52
N PRO A 94 17.24 -7.63 -20.47
CA PRO A 94 16.72 -8.39 -19.34
C PRO A 94 17.32 -7.91 -18.02
N GLY A 95 16.46 -7.69 -17.02
CA GLY A 95 16.84 -7.29 -15.66
C GLY A 95 16.19 -8.19 -14.60
N ALA A 96 16.35 -7.84 -13.33
CA ALA A 96 15.75 -8.58 -12.22
C ALA A 96 14.20 -8.50 -12.24
N ASP A 97 13.54 -9.64 -12.02
CA ASP A 97 12.10 -9.68 -11.72
C ASP A 97 11.88 -9.34 -10.25
N ARG A 98 11.68 -8.05 -9.97
CA ARG A 98 11.52 -7.56 -8.59
C ARG A 98 10.21 -7.99 -7.93
N ILE A 99 9.19 -8.32 -8.73
CA ILE A 99 7.92 -8.86 -8.20
C ILE A 99 8.18 -10.29 -7.71
N ASP A 100 8.89 -11.11 -8.49
CA ASP A 100 9.21 -12.48 -8.08
C ASP A 100 10.20 -12.52 -6.92
N ALA A 101 11.21 -11.63 -6.92
CA ALA A 101 12.12 -11.46 -5.79
C ALA A 101 11.37 -11.11 -4.49
N LEU A 102 10.40 -10.18 -4.55
CA LEU A 102 9.58 -9.82 -3.40
C LEU A 102 8.69 -10.99 -2.96
N ARG A 103 8.07 -11.72 -3.90
CA ARG A 103 7.30 -12.93 -3.59
C ARG A 103 8.14 -13.97 -2.86
N GLY A 104 9.34 -14.27 -3.37
CA GLY A 104 10.27 -15.22 -2.75
C GLY A 104 10.69 -14.78 -1.35
N TRP A 105 11.07 -13.52 -1.19
CA TRP A 105 11.44 -12.98 0.11
C TRP A 105 10.32 -13.04 1.15
N VAL A 106 9.06 -12.78 0.76
CA VAL A 106 7.91 -12.99 1.66
C VAL A 106 7.74 -14.47 1.99
N ALA A 107 7.84 -15.37 1.01
CA ALA A 107 7.77 -16.82 1.25
C ALA A 107 8.83 -17.31 2.26
N ASP A 108 9.98 -16.63 2.32
CA ASP A 108 11.11 -16.97 3.19
C ASP A 108 11.09 -16.28 4.57
N GLY A 109 10.04 -15.50 4.89
CA GLY A 109 9.88 -14.88 6.21
C GLY A 109 9.65 -13.36 6.20
N GLY A 110 9.74 -12.71 5.04
CA GLY A 110 9.49 -11.28 4.92
C GLY A 110 8.03 -10.88 5.17
N GLY A 111 7.83 -9.66 5.66
CA GLY A 111 6.51 -9.05 5.82
C GLY A 111 6.11 -8.17 4.64
N LEU A 112 4.92 -8.36 4.07
CA LEU A 112 4.36 -7.50 3.02
C LEU A 112 3.06 -6.81 3.47
N LEU A 113 2.99 -5.49 3.32
CA LEU A 113 1.75 -4.72 3.42
C LEU A 113 1.46 -4.04 2.08
N MET A 114 0.25 -4.23 1.54
CA MET A 114 -0.26 -3.38 0.46
C MET A 114 -1.33 -2.43 1.01
N VAL A 115 -1.10 -1.14 0.83
CA VAL A 115 -2.05 -0.07 1.16
C VAL A 115 -2.76 0.36 -0.12
N GLY A 116 -4.07 0.60 -0.03
CA GLY A 116 -4.90 1.01 -1.15
C GLY A 116 -4.61 2.39 -1.67
N GLY A 117 -5.24 2.69 -2.81
CA GLY A 117 -4.96 3.88 -3.59
C GLY A 117 -5.34 3.66 -5.05
N TYR A 118 -5.14 4.68 -5.86
CA TYR A 118 -5.46 4.62 -7.29
C TYR A 118 -4.45 3.75 -8.06
N LEU A 119 -3.22 3.65 -7.56
CA LEU A 119 -2.16 2.81 -8.10
C LEU A 119 -1.82 1.62 -7.20
N SER A 120 -2.78 1.10 -6.44
CA SER A 120 -2.67 -0.15 -5.68
C SER A 120 -3.65 -1.21 -6.18
N PHE A 121 -3.42 -2.48 -5.85
CA PHE A 121 -4.28 -3.61 -6.24
C PHE A 121 -4.51 -3.68 -7.76
N THR A 122 -5.76 -3.62 -8.24
CA THR A 122 -6.06 -3.43 -9.66
C THR A 122 -6.08 -1.95 -10.02
N GLY A 123 -6.68 -1.13 -9.16
CA GLY A 123 -6.57 0.33 -9.20
C GLY A 123 -7.32 1.00 -10.34
N PHE A 124 -7.11 2.32 -10.46
CA PHE A 124 -7.78 3.18 -11.42
C PHE A 124 -7.55 2.70 -12.85
N GLU A 125 -8.64 2.43 -13.59
CA GLU A 125 -8.60 1.88 -14.95
C GLU A 125 -7.76 0.59 -15.08
N GLY A 126 -7.54 -0.16 -14.00
CA GLY A 126 -6.68 -1.34 -13.99
C GLY A 126 -5.18 -1.05 -14.09
N LYS A 127 -4.74 0.19 -13.84
CA LYS A 127 -3.35 0.63 -14.06
C LYS A 127 -2.37 0.21 -12.97
N ALA A 128 -2.83 -0.14 -11.76
CA ALA A 128 -1.95 -0.69 -10.73
C ALA A 128 -1.49 -2.10 -11.11
N ALA A 129 -2.37 -2.85 -11.78
CA ALA A 129 -2.08 -4.10 -12.49
C ALA A 129 -1.54 -5.28 -11.67
N TYR A 130 -1.58 -5.23 -10.32
CA TYR A 130 -1.02 -6.29 -9.48
C TYR A 130 -1.69 -7.64 -9.67
N ARG A 131 -2.97 -7.67 -10.06
CA ARG A 131 -3.72 -8.91 -10.35
C ARG A 131 -3.00 -9.83 -11.33
N ASN A 132 -2.26 -9.24 -12.28
CA ASN A 132 -1.56 -9.96 -13.33
C ASN A 132 -0.09 -10.23 -12.98
N THR A 133 0.28 -10.15 -11.70
CA THR A 133 1.66 -10.37 -11.22
C THR A 133 1.70 -11.45 -10.15
N ALA A 134 2.90 -11.96 -9.87
CA ALA A 134 3.10 -12.99 -8.85
C ALA A 134 2.72 -12.53 -7.43
N LEU A 135 2.66 -11.22 -7.17
CA LEU A 135 2.20 -10.69 -5.88
C LEU A 135 0.70 -10.91 -5.65
N HIS A 136 -0.11 -11.15 -6.68
CA HIS A 136 -1.52 -11.48 -6.50
C HIS A 136 -1.70 -12.72 -5.60
N GLU A 137 -0.82 -13.72 -5.73
CA GLU A 137 -0.86 -14.94 -4.91
C GLU A 137 -0.39 -14.73 -3.47
N VAL A 138 0.43 -13.70 -3.25
CA VAL A 138 0.98 -13.35 -1.92
C VAL A 138 -0.06 -12.67 -1.04
N LEU A 139 -0.91 -11.83 -1.65
CA LEU A 139 -1.87 -11.02 -0.93
C LEU A 139 -2.99 -11.89 -0.31
N PRO A 140 -3.49 -11.55 0.90
CA PRO A 140 -4.59 -12.25 1.57
C PRO A 140 -5.96 -12.07 0.90
N VAL A 141 -5.99 -11.43 -0.28
CA VAL A 141 -7.20 -11.08 -1.01
C VAL A 141 -7.04 -11.38 -2.50
N GLU A 142 -8.14 -11.73 -3.15
CA GLU A 142 -8.25 -11.82 -4.60
C GLU A 142 -8.57 -10.43 -5.18
N LEU A 143 -7.85 -10.08 -6.24
CA LEU A 143 -7.99 -8.81 -6.94
C LEU A 143 -8.98 -8.92 -8.10
N LEU A 144 -9.80 -7.89 -8.29
CA LEU A 144 -10.80 -7.84 -9.36
C LEU A 144 -10.15 -7.58 -10.73
N PRO A 145 -10.67 -8.11 -11.85
CA PRO A 145 -10.12 -7.83 -13.17
C PRO A 145 -10.39 -6.40 -13.69
N GLU A 146 -11.41 -5.73 -13.17
CA GLU A 146 -11.80 -4.35 -13.51
C GLU A 146 -11.25 -3.29 -12.53
N ASP A 147 -11.43 -2.00 -12.86
CA ASP A 147 -11.20 -0.89 -11.93
C ASP A 147 -11.94 -1.19 -10.61
N ASP A 148 -11.17 -1.28 -9.53
CA ASP A 148 -11.63 -1.77 -8.24
C ASP A 148 -12.02 -0.63 -7.27
N ARG A 149 -11.98 0.62 -7.71
CA ARG A 149 -12.27 1.75 -6.83
C ARG A 149 -13.75 1.82 -6.47
N VAL A 150 -14.00 2.00 -5.18
CA VAL A 150 -15.31 2.34 -4.64
C VAL A 150 -15.22 3.74 -4.04
N GLU A 151 -15.74 4.72 -4.77
CA GLU A 151 -15.76 6.11 -4.31
C GLU A 151 -16.92 6.33 -3.32
N LEU A 152 -16.60 6.89 -2.16
CA LEU A 152 -17.55 7.16 -1.08
C LEU A 152 -17.56 8.66 -0.73
N PRO A 153 -18.07 9.55 -1.61
CA PRO A 153 -18.04 10.99 -1.36
C PRO A 153 -18.83 11.41 -0.11
N ALA A 154 -19.83 10.62 0.32
CA ALA A 154 -20.57 10.84 1.56
C ALA A 154 -19.86 10.29 2.83
N GLY A 155 -18.73 9.61 2.65
CA GLY A 155 -17.98 8.90 3.69
C GLY A 155 -18.59 7.55 4.05
N GLY A 156 -17.76 6.52 4.10
CA GLY A 156 -18.10 5.21 4.67
C GLY A 156 -17.41 4.99 6.01
N ARG A 157 -18.13 4.42 6.98
CA ARG A 157 -17.58 4.11 8.30
C ARG A 157 -17.02 2.68 8.33
N PRO A 158 -15.73 2.49 8.65
CA PRO A 158 -15.18 1.17 8.87
C PRO A 158 -15.84 0.45 10.04
N SER A 159 -15.90 -0.88 9.96
CA SER A 159 -16.31 -1.76 11.04
C SER A 159 -15.18 -2.72 11.39
N ALA A 160 -14.64 -2.62 12.60
CA ALA A 160 -13.66 -3.59 13.11
C ALA A 160 -14.40 -4.87 13.52
N VAL A 161 -14.04 -6.00 12.89
CA VAL A 161 -14.66 -7.32 13.13
C VAL A 161 -13.70 -8.29 13.82
N GLY A 162 -12.38 -8.08 13.68
CA GLY A 162 -11.31 -8.83 14.34
C GLY A 162 -10.78 -8.15 15.60
N ILE A 163 -11.66 -7.57 16.43
CA ILE A 163 -11.26 -6.85 17.65
C ILE A 163 -10.42 -7.79 18.55
N GLY A 164 -9.24 -7.32 18.96
CA GLY A 164 -8.30 -8.10 19.77
C GLY A 164 -7.22 -8.83 18.97
N HIS A 165 -7.34 -8.92 17.64
CA HIS A 165 -6.26 -9.44 16.80
C HIS A 165 -5.02 -8.53 16.92
N PRO A 166 -3.80 -9.06 17.12
CA PRO A 166 -2.59 -8.26 17.32
C PRO A 166 -2.32 -7.26 16.20
N ALA A 167 -2.66 -7.60 14.96
CA ALA A 167 -2.47 -6.73 13.80
C ALA A 167 -3.32 -5.43 13.83
N LEU A 168 -4.33 -5.33 14.69
CA LEU A 168 -5.07 -4.07 14.90
C LEU A 168 -4.48 -3.19 16.01
N GLY A 169 -3.38 -3.60 16.65
CA GLY A 169 -2.63 -2.80 17.62
C GLY A 169 -3.46 -2.31 18.81
N GLY A 170 -4.51 -3.04 19.18
CA GLY A 170 -5.41 -2.68 20.28
C GLY A 170 -6.28 -1.45 20.01
N VAL A 171 -6.51 -1.08 18.74
CA VAL A 171 -7.45 0.00 18.42
C VAL A 171 -8.86 -0.32 18.92
N THR A 172 -9.50 0.66 19.54
CA THR A 172 -10.86 0.55 20.08
C THR A 172 -11.70 1.75 19.66
N GLY A 173 -13.02 1.58 19.66
CA GLY A 173 -13.97 2.66 19.36
C GLY A 173 -14.20 2.85 17.86
N PRO A 174 -15.00 3.86 17.49
CA PRO A 174 -15.39 4.09 16.11
C PRO A 174 -14.19 4.60 15.28
N TRP A 175 -14.06 4.09 14.06
CA TRP A 175 -13.09 4.57 13.10
C TRP A 175 -13.67 5.77 12.33
N PRO A 176 -12.88 6.81 12.03
CA PRO A 176 -13.31 7.92 11.19
C PRO A 176 -13.74 7.44 9.80
N PRO A 177 -14.62 8.20 9.13
CA PRO A 177 -15.04 7.84 7.78
C PRO A 177 -13.88 7.93 6.79
N LEU A 178 -13.88 7.02 5.81
CA LEU A 178 -13.00 7.01 4.64
C LEU A 178 -13.83 7.40 3.40
N LEU A 179 -13.17 8.02 2.42
CA LEU A 179 -13.80 8.56 1.21
C LEU A 179 -13.69 7.63 -0.01
N GLY A 180 -13.06 6.48 0.15
CA GLY A 180 -13.06 5.41 -0.84
C GLY A 180 -12.13 4.27 -0.45
N TYR A 181 -12.14 3.20 -1.24
CA TYR A 181 -11.29 2.03 -1.06
C TYR A 181 -11.24 1.18 -2.34
N ASN A 182 -10.28 0.27 -2.43
CA ASN A 182 -10.22 -0.76 -3.46
C ASN A 182 -11.05 -1.98 -3.04
N ARG A 183 -12.05 -2.35 -3.84
CA ARG A 183 -12.83 -3.57 -3.63
C ARG A 183 -12.00 -4.80 -3.94
N VAL A 184 -11.94 -5.71 -2.97
CA VAL A 184 -11.24 -6.99 -3.08
C VAL A 184 -12.11 -8.10 -2.48
N ARG A 185 -11.75 -9.36 -2.73
CA ARG A 185 -12.42 -10.51 -2.09
C ARG A 185 -11.44 -11.21 -1.15
N PRO A 186 -11.84 -11.61 0.06
CA PRO A 186 -10.92 -12.33 0.95
C PRO A 186 -10.57 -13.71 0.36
N ARG A 187 -9.30 -14.12 0.46
CA ARG A 187 -8.91 -15.50 0.11
C ARG A 187 -9.37 -16.48 1.18
N PRO A 188 -9.59 -17.77 0.83
CA PRO A 188 -9.75 -18.82 1.82
C PRO A 188 -8.57 -18.84 2.80
N GLY A 189 -8.86 -18.82 4.11
CA GLY A 189 -7.84 -18.80 5.16
C GLY A 189 -7.33 -17.41 5.56
N ALA A 190 -7.70 -16.35 4.84
CA ALA A 190 -7.39 -14.99 5.26
C ALA A 190 -8.29 -14.54 6.42
N GLU A 191 -7.71 -13.85 7.40
CA GLU A 191 -8.45 -13.24 8.51
C GLU A 191 -8.82 -11.80 8.14
N VAL A 192 -10.11 -11.54 7.96
CA VAL A 192 -10.64 -10.18 7.76
C VAL A 192 -10.84 -9.52 9.12
N LEU A 193 -10.10 -8.44 9.38
CA LEU A 193 -10.03 -7.78 10.68
C LEU A 193 -10.90 -6.50 10.73
N ALA A 194 -11.08 -5.85 9.59
CA ALA A 194 -11.99 -4.72 9.44
C ALA A 194 -12.64 -4.74 8.07
N THR A 195 -13.83 -4.17 7.95
CA THR A 195 -14.58 -4.04 6.70
C THR A 195 -15.00 -2.60 6.43
N LEU A 196 -15.22 -2.27 5.17
CA LEU A 196 -15.78 -0.99 4.71
C LEU A 196 -16.72 -1.29 3.53
N GLY A 197 -17.97 -0.81 3.60
CA GLY A 197 -18.97 -1.10 2.56
C GLY A 197 -19.32 -2.60 2.44
N GLY A 198 -18.99 -3.42 3.43
CA GLY A 198 -19.14 -4.88 3.40
C GLY A 198 -17.95 -5.64 2.81
N ASP A 199 -16.99 -4.93 2.21
CA ASP A 199 -15.77 -5.49 1.65
C ASP A 199 -14.62 -5.46 2.68
N PRO A 200 -13.56 -6.28 2.53
CA PRO A 200 -12.39 -6.22 3.41
C PRO A 200 -11.74 -4.83 3.39
N LEU A 201 -11.55 -4.24 4.57
CA LEU A 201 -10.71 -3.07 4.78
C LEU A 201 -9.31 -3.48 5.25
N VAL A 202 -9.26 -4.36 6.25
CA VAL A 202 -8.00 -4.94 6.75
C VAL A 202 -8.12 -6.45 6.68
N ALA A 203 -7.20 -7.10 5.99
CA ALA A 203 -7.10 -8.56 5.96
C ALA A 203 -5.64 -9.00 6.07
N VAL A 204 -5.42 -10.16 6.69
CA VAL A 204 -4.08 -10.70 6.96
C VAL A 204 -4.03 -12.20 6.65
N ALA A 205 -2.87 -12.71 6.24
CA ALA A 205 -2.62 -14.14 6.07
C ALA A 205 -1.11 -14.46 6.18
N GLU A 206 -0.80 -15.72 6.43
CA GLU A 206 0.56 -16.24 6.28
C GLU A 206 0.82 -16.62 4.81
N TYR A 207 2.06 -16.48 4.36
CA TYR A 207 2.51 -16.88 3.03
C TYR A 207 3.90 -17.49 3.13
N GLY A 208 4.00 -18.82 3.00
CA GLY A 208 5.24 -19.53 3.30
C GLY A 208 5.61 -19.38 4.78
N ALA A 209 6.85 -18.95 5.05
CA ALA A 209 7.32 -18.61 6.38
C ALA A 209 7.03 -17.15 6.78
N GLY A 210 6.66 -16.29 5.82
CA GLY A 210 6.36 -14.88 6.08
C GLY A 210 4.87 -14.58 6.12
N ARG A 211 4.55 -13.29 6.01
CA ARG A 211 3.20 -12.78 6.24
C ARG A 211 2.84 -11.66 5.29
N SER A 212 1.56 -11.59 4.95
CA SER A 212 1.02 -10.53 4.12
C SER A 212 -0.23 -9.92 4.74
N ALA A 213 -0.40 -8.62 4.51
CA ALA A 213 -1.54 -7.85 4.96
C ALA A 213 -1.98 -6.84 3.90
N VAL A 214 -3.24 -6.43 3.99
CA VAL A 214 -3.78 -5.32 3.20
C VAL A 214 -4.49 -4.32 4.09
N PHE A 215 -4.38 -3.05 3.72
CA PHE A 215 -5.29 -1.98 4.14
C PHE A 215 -5.88 -1.40 2.85
N THR A 216 -7.14 -1.68 2.53
CA THR A 216 -7.66 -1.48 1.15
C THR A 216 -8.10 -0.05 0.85
N SER A 217 -8.08 0.85 1.83
CA SER A 217 -8.19 2.29 1.60
C SER A 217 -6.79 2.92 1.58
N ASP A 218 -6.73 4.24 1.49
CA ASP A 218 -5.47 4.98 1.40
C ASP A 218 -4.92 5.28 2.81
N CYS A 219 -3.60 5.41 2.93
CA CYS A 219 -2.97 5.89 4.17
C CYS A 219 -2.89 7.43 4.24
N SER A 220 -3.22 8.10 3.14
CA SER A 220 -3.15 9.55 2.96
C SER A 220 -4.41 10.11 2.25
N PRO A 221 -4.56 11.44 2.16
CA PRO A 221 -5.63 12.05 1.40
C PRO A 221 -5.53 11.69 -0.10
N HIS A 222 -6.65 11.51 -0.80
CA HIS A 222 -7.99 11.96 -0.43
C HIS A 222 -8.90 10.90 0.20
N TRP A 223 -8.63 9.60 0.02
CA TRP A 223 -9.48 8.56 0.58
C TRP A 223 -9.37 8.46 2.10
N ALA A 224 -8.19 8.73 2.68
CA ALA A 224 -8.05 8.98 4.11
C ALA A 224 -8.02 10.49 4.40
N PRO A 225 -9.14 11.11 4.81
CA PRO A 225 -9.15 12.52 5.16
C PRO A 225 -8.34 12.76 6.44
N ALA A 226 -8.02 14.02 6.74
CA ALA A 226 -7.27 14.40 7.95
C ALA A 226 -7.89 13.85 9.25
N ALA A 227 -9.22 13.71 9.31
CA ALA A 227 -9.91 13.08 10.43
C ALA A 227 -9.47 11.63 10.68
N PHE A 228 -9.04 10.90 9.64
CA PHE A 228 -8.50 9.55 9.71
C PHE A 228 -6.97 9.53 9.86
N CYS A 229 -6.23 10.19 8.96
CA CYS A 229 -4.77 10.03 8.90
C CYS A 229 -3.97 10.94 9.85
N GLU A 230 -4.55 12.06 10.31
CA GLU A 230 -3.81 13.04 11.14
C GLU A 230 -4.38 13.17 12.56
N GLN A 231 -5.71 13.04 12.72
CA GLN A 231 -6.40 13.39 13.97
C GLN A 231 -6.82 12.19 14.81
N TRP A 232 -6.76 10.98 14.25
CA TRP A 232 -7.25 9.78 14.92
C TRP A 232 -6.11 8.96 15.50
N ASP A 233 -6.05 8.87 16.83
CA ASP A 233 -5.06 8.08 17.57
C ASP A 233 -5.01 6.59 17.15
N GLY A 234 -6.13 6.08 16.60
CA GLY A 234 -6.20 4.71 16.10
C GLY A 234 -5.35 4.45 14.86
N TYR A 235 -4.99 5.49 14.09
CA TYR A 235 -4.17 5.38 12.88
C TYR A 235 -2.81 4.74 13.20
N ALA A 236 -2.09 5.30 14.18
CA ALA A 236 -0.80 4.75 14.60
C ALA A 236 -0.93 3.34 15.20
N ARG A 237 -2.05 3.04 15.88
CA ARG A 237 -2.31 1.68 16.40
C ARG A 237 -2.49 0.67 15.29
N VAL A 238 -3.28 0.98 14.27
CA VAL A 238 -3.57 0.07 13.15
C VAL A 238 -2.30 -0.19 12.33
N PHE A 239 -1.64 0.85 11.82
CA PHE A 239 -0.45 0.67 10.97
C PHE A 239 0.73 0.08 11.75
N GLY A 240 0.89 0.48 13.01
CA GLY A 240 1.85 -0.11 13.92
C GLY A 240 1.62 -1.60 14.19
N GLY A 241 0.38 -1.95 14.54
CA GLY A 241 -0.01 -3.34 14.78
C GLY A 241 0.20 -4.21 13.55
N LEU A 242 -0.11 -3.70 12.34
CA LEU A 242 0.17 -4.38 11.08
C LEU A 242 1.67 -4.66 10.92
N VAL A 243 2.53 -3.65 11.08
CA VAL A 243 3.99 -3.83 10.96
C VAL A 243 4.54 -4.79 12.03
N GLU A 244 4.09 -4.69 13.27
CA GLU A 244 4.48 -5.58 14.37
C GLU A 244 4.03 -7.03 14.15
N TRP A 245 2.88 -7.23 13.52
CA TRP A 245 2.39 -8.57 13.18
C TRP A 245 3.11 -9.16 11.96
N LEU A 246 3.49 -8.31 11.00
CA LEU A 246 4.22 -8.69 9.78
C LEU A 246 5.69 -9.01 10.04
N SER A 247 6.35 -8.31 10.97
CA SER A 247 7.79 -8.46 11.26
C SER A 247 8.13 -9.55 12.27
N ARG A 248 7.30 -10.59 12.37
CA ARG A 248 7.50 -11.70 13.31
C ARG A 248 8.50 -12.73 12.81
#